data_AF-A0A2S2QLY3-F1
#
_entry.id   AF-A0A2S2QLY3-F1
#
_cell.length_a   1.000
_cell.length_b   1.000
_cell.length_c   1.000
_cell.angle_alpha   90.00
_cell.angle_beta   90.00
_cell.angle_gamma   90.00
#
_symmetry.space_group_name_H-M   'P 1'
#
loop_
_entity.id
_entity.type
_entity.pdbx_description
1 polymer ?
#
loop_
_entity_poly.entity_id
_entity_poly.type
_entity_poly.pdbx_seq_one_letter_code
_entity_poly.pdbx_strand_id
1 'polypeptide(L)'
;MCLANIVVQIYFMNRFFDGEFITYGLRVIGMSSEHQDDRVDPMVYIFPRVTKCTFHKFGPSGTVEKHDSLCLLPLNIVNEKTYIFIWFWYVMLLLALVLMVGHRILIMYNLKARKNALRYRHYRLITDDVAKAVTNKVSVGDWWVLYMLGKNLDPIIYREVVREIAKKAGN
;
A
#
# COMPACT_ATOMS: atom_id res chain seq x y z
N MET A 1 -7.20 3.65 9.47
CA MET A 1 -6.07 3.00 10.18
C MET A 1 -5.08 2.35 9.22
N CYS A 2 -5.50 1.54 8.24
CA CYS A 2 -4.57 0.87 7.31
C CYS A 2 -3.65 1.83 6.53
N LEU A 3 -4.16 2.99 6.07
CA LEU A 3 -3.34 4.01 5.42
C LEU A 3 -2.25 4.56 6.37
N ALA A 4 -2.61 4.85 7.62
CA ALA A 4 -1.63 5.32 8.61
C ALA A 4 -0.58 4.24 8.90
N ASN A 5 -0.98 2.98 8.99
CA ASN A 5 -0.07 1.86 9.21
C ASN A 5 0.99 1.77 8.10
N ILE A 6 0.58 1.78 6.82
CA ILE A 6 1.53 1.71 5.71
C ILE A 6 2.43 2.95 5.61
N VAL A 7 1.90 4.14 5.87
CA VAL A 7 2.69 5.39 5.88
C VAL A 7 3.76 5.33 6.97
N VAL A 8 3.40 4.86 8.16
CA VAL A 8 4.33 4.69 9.29
C VAL A 8 5.40 3.64 8.97
N GLN A 9 5.02 2.50 8.39
CA GLN A 9 6.00 1.48 7.97
C GLN A 9 6.98 2.02 6.92
N ILE A 10 6.49 2.74 5.90
CA ILE A 10 7.35 3.37 4.88
C ILE A 10 8.26 4.42 5.53
N TYR A 11 7.76 5.23 6.46
CA TYR A 11 8.55 6.23 7.17
C TYR A 11 9.68 5.59 7.98
N PHE A 12 9.38 4.57 8.79
CA PHE A 12 10.41 3.87 9.57
C PHE A 12 11.45 3.20 8.67
N MET A 13 11.01 2.60 7.57
CA MET A 13 11.91 1.98 6.60
C MET A 13 12.82 3.03 5.93
N ASN A 14 12.25 4.17 5.56
CA ASN A 14 13.02 5.28 5.01
C ASN A 14 14.01 5.85 6.02
N ARG A 15 13.64 5.93 7.29
CA ARG A 15 14.53 6.38 8.37
C ARG A 15 15.66 5.40 8.67
N PHE A 16 15.42 4.09 8.50
CA PHE A 16 16.40 3.03 8.66
C PHE A 16 17.43 3.03 7.52
N PHE A 17 17.00 3.38 6.30
CA PHE A 17 17.84 3.46 5.10
C PHE A 17 18.38 4.86 4.81
N ASP A 18 18.52 5.70 5.83
CA ASP A 18 19.05 7.07 5.71
C ASP A 18 18.41 7.90 4.58
N GLY A 19 17.12 7.69 4.32
CA GLY A 19 16.34 8.45 3.34
C GLY A 19 16.32 7.88 1.92
N GLU A 20 17.05 6.79 1.65
CA GLU A 20 17.18 6.22 0.31
C GLU A 20 16.06 5.24 -0.07
N PHE A 21 15.23 4.80 0.89
CA PHE A 21 14.19 3.79 0.64
C PHE A 21 13.12 4.26 -0.35
N ILE A 22 12.65 5.51 -0.26
CA ILE A 22 11.56 5.99 -1.14
C ILE A 22 12.05 6.11 -2.59
N THR A 23 13.24 6.65 -2.79
CA THR A 23 13.86 6.83 -4.12
C THR A 23 14.35 5.52 -4.71
N TYR A 24 14.47 4.47 -3.90
CA TYR A 24 15.04 3.19 -4.29
C TYR A 24 14.39 2.57 -5.53
N GLY A 25 13.09 2.27 -5.47
CA GLY A 25 12.44 1.58 -6.59
C GLY A 25 12.36 2.39 -7.87
N LEU A 26 12.33 3.73 -7.78
CA LEU A 26 12.44 4.61 -8.95
C LEU A 26 13.82 4.49 -9.62
N ARG A 27 14.90 4.44 -8.82
CA ARG A 27 16.26 4.22 -9.32
C ARG A 27 16.42 2.82 -9.94
N VAL A 28 15.85 1.79 -9.31
CA VAL A 28 15.88 0.41 -9.81
C VAL A 28 15.16 0.27 -11.16
N ILE A 29 13.99 0.92 -11.33
CA ILE A 29 13.28 0.94 -12.61
C ILE A 29 14.10 1.68 -13.68
N GLY A 30 14.72 2.82 -13.35
CA GLY A 30 15.56 3.58 -14.28
C GLY A 30 16.79 2.83 -14.77
N MET A 31 17.40 2.00 -13.91
CA MET A 31 18.57 1.17 -14.26
C MET A 31 18.20 -0.15 -14.94
N SER A 32 16.91 -0.48 -15.03
CA SER A 32 16.45 -1.75 -15.62
C SER A 32 16.78 -1.89 -17.10
N SER A 33 17.08 -0.79 -17.79
CA SER A 33 17.49 -0.73 -19.21
C SER A 33 19.01 -0.79 -19.45
N GLU A 34 19.84 -0.68 -18.42
CA GLU A 34 21.32 -0.69 -18.57
C GLU A 34 21.89 -2.12 -18.57
N HIS A 35 23.09 -2.35 -19.12
CA HIS A 35 23.71 -3.67 -19.11
C HIS A 35 24.06 -4.10 -17.68
N GLN A 36 23.84 -5.37 -17.32
CA GLN A 36 23.96 -5.88 -15.94
C GLN A 36 25.32 -5.60 -15.27
N ASP A 37 26.40 -5.53 -16.05
CA ASP A 37 27.77 -5.34 -15.53
C ASP A 37 28.04 -3.90 -15.05
N ASP A 38 27.30 -2.91 -15.56
CA ASP A 38 27.42 -1.50 -15.16
C ASP A 38 26.38 -1.08 -14.10
N ARG A 39 25.48 -1.99 -13.70
CA ARG A 39 24.43 -1.69 -12.73
C ARG A 39 24.99 -1.65 -11.31
N VAL A 40 25.17 -0.43 -10.78
CA VAL A 40 25.41 -0.23 -9.35
C VAL A 40 24.07 -0.12 -8.63
N ASP A 41 23.65 -1.22 -8.00
CA ASP A 41 22.46 -1.21 -7.13
C ASP A 41 22.63 -0.13 -6.04
N PRO A 42 21.68 0.80 -5.87
CA PRO A 42 21.79 1.90 -4.88
C PRO A 42 21.98 1.38 -3.44
N MET A 43 21.54 0.15 -3.18
CA MET A 43 21.67 -0.50 -1.88
C MET A 43 23.05 -1.08 -1.59
N VAL A 44 23.99 -1.14 -2.54
CA VAL A 44 25.37 -1.59 -2.27
C VAL A 44 26.06 -0.71 -1.23
N TYR A 45 25.71 0.58 -1.15
CA TYR A 45 26.23 1.50 -0.15
C TYR A 45 25.71 1.18 1.27
N ILE A 46 24.46 0.73 1.37
CA ILE A 46 23.79 0.46 2.65
C ILE A 46 24.06 -0.99 3.11
N PHE A 47 24.11 -1.92 2.16
CA PHE A 47 24.33 -3.35 2.37
C PHE A 47 25.55 -3.84 1.57
N PRO A 48 26.78 -3.57 2.06
CA PRO A 48 27.99 -4.01 1.38
C PRO A 48 28.06 -5.54 1.36
N ARG A 49 28.27 -6.11 0.17
CA ARG A 49 28.45 -7.56 -0.03
C ARG A 49 29.88 -8.01 0.26
N VAL A 50 30.84 -7.08 0.18
CA VAL A 50 32.27 -7.26 0.44
C VAL A 50 32.75 -6.21 1.43
N THR A 51 33.57 -6.59 2.41
CA THR A 51 34.18 -5.68 3.39
C THR A 51 35.66 -5.99 3.61
N LYS A 52 36.44 -5.02 4.07
CA LYS A 52 37.85 -5.22 4.45
C LYS A 52 37.90 -5.69 5.90
N CYS A 53 38.42 -6.89 6.13
CA CYS A 53 38.70 -7.42 7.45
C CYS A 53 40.20 -7.32 7.75
N THR A 54 40.54 -6.78 8.92
CA THR A 54 41.93 -6.69 9.39
C THR A 54 42.20 -7.79 10.41
N PHE A 55 43.00 -8.77 10.04
CA PHE A 55 43.43 -9.84 10.93
C PHE A 55 44.74 -9.46 11.62
N HIS A 56 44.76 -9.54 12.94
CA HIS A 56 45.96 -9.33 13.75
C HIS A 56 46.57 -10.68 14.09
N LYS A 57 47.78 -10.95 13.61
CA LYS A 57 48.52 -12.19 13.90
C LYS A 57 49.86 -11.86 14.53
N PHE A 58 50.31 -12.70 15.47
CA PHE A 58 51.64 -12.57 16.07
C PHE A 58 52.68 -13.27 15.20
N GLY A 59 53.69 -12.51 14.76
CA GLY A 59 54.83 -13.04 14.03
C GLY A 59 55.80 -13.82 14.94
N PRO A 60 56.78 -14.54 14.36
CA PRO A 60 57.78 -15.31 15.12
C PRO A 60 58.63 -14.44 16.08
N SER A 61 58.70 -13.13 15.83
CA SER A 61 59.38 -12.15 16.70
C SER A 61 58.49 -11.56 17.80
N GLY A 62 57.24 -11.99 17.94
CA GLY A 62 56.26 -11.43 18.89
C GLY A 62 55.65 -10.09 18.45
N THR A 63 55.97 -9.59 17.25
CA THR A 63 55.37 -8.39 16.67
C THR A 63 53.97 -8.68 16.13
N VAL A 64 53.08 -7.68 16.21
CA VAL A 64 51.73 -7.78 15.63
C VAL A 64 51.78 -7.43 14.15
N GLU A 65 51.62 -8.44 13.31
CA GLU A 65 51.48 -8.29 11.86
C GLU A 65 49.99 -8.13 11.50
N LYS A 66 49.68 -7.11 10.70
CA LYS A 66 48.32 -6.85 10.21
C LYS A 66 48.15 -7.44 8.81
N HIS A 67 47.18 -8.33 8.65
CA HIS A 67 46.81 -8.89 7.35
C HIS A 67 45.43 -8.38 6.94
N ASP A 68 45.40 -7.68 5.82
CA ASP A 68 44.16 -7.21 5.21
C ASP A 68 43.57 -8.32 4.31
N SER A 69 42.30 -8.63 4.48
CA SER A 69 41.60 -9.62 3.67
C SER A 69 40.19 -9.14 3.32
N LEU A 70 39.63 -9.66 2.24
CA LEU A 70 38.26 -9.37 1.83
C LEU A 70 37.31 -10.40 2.46
N CYS A 71 36.25 -9.91 3.11
CA CYS A 71 35.20 -10.70 3.73
C CYS A 71 33.89 -10.55 2.95
N LEU A 72 33.20 -11.66 2.71
CA LEU A 72 31.87 -11.68 2.10
C LEU A 72 30.78 -11.66 3.17
N LEU A 73 29.76 -10.83 2.97
CA LEU A 73 28.57 -10.76 3.84
C LEU A 73 27.37 -11.35 3.10
N PRO A 74 27.16 -12.68 3.15
CA PRO A 74 26.07 -13.34 2.43
C PRO A 74 24.68 -12.93 2.94
N LEU A 75 24.57 -12.42 4.17
CA LEU A 75 23.30 -11.91 4.70
C LEU A 75 22.86 -10.63 3.97
N ASN A 76 23.81 -9.80 3.53
CA ASN A 76 23.53 -8.52 2.88
C ASN A 76 22.98 -8.69 1.46
N ILE A 77 23.38 -9.73 0.72
CA ILE A 77 22.80 -10.04 -0.59
C ILE A 77 21.34 -10.49 -0.47
N VAL A 78 21.00 -11.25 0.58
CA VAL A 78 19.59 -11.64 0.84
C VAL A 78 18.77 -10.40 1.17
N ASN A 79 19.26 -9.56 2.09
CA ASN A 79 18.60 -8.31 2.46
C ASN A 79 18.36 -7.42 1.24
N GLU A 80 19.39 -7.21 0.41
CA GLU A 80 19.30 -6.43 -0.84
C GLU A 80 18.10 -6.89 -1.70
N LYS A 81 17.94 -8.20 -1.94
CA LYS A 81 16.84 -8.71 -2.76
C LYS A 81 15.47 -8.67 -2.06
N THR A 82 15.43 -8.92 -0.75
CA THR A 82 14.19 -8.82 0.04
C THR A 82 13.64 -7.40 0.07
N TYR A 83 14.49 -6.38 0.25
CA TYR A 83 14.04 -4.99 0.33
C TYR A 83 13.54 -4.44 -1.01
N ILE A 84 14.05 -4.93 -2.14
CA ILE A 84 13.46 -4.68 -3.48
C ILE A 84 12.01 -5.15 -3.51
N PHE A 85 11.79 -6.41 -3.13
CA PHE A 85 10.45 -7.00 -3.14
C PHE A 85 9.49 -6.25 -2.22
N ILE A 86 9.93 -5.91 -1.01
CA ILE A 86 9.14 -5.15 -0.03
C ILE A 86 8.78 -3.77 -0.57
N TRP A 87 9.69 -3.08 -1.25
CA TRP A 87 9.42 -1.76 -1.82
C TRP A 87 8.26 -1.81 -2.83
N PHE A 88 8.33 -2.73 -3.81
CA PHE A 88 7.25 -2.89 -4.79
C PHE A 88 5.93 -3.29 -4.12
N TRP A 89 6.01 -4.17 -3.12
CA TRP A 89 4.85 -4.58 -2.33
C TRP A 89 4.18 -3.39 -1.62
N TYR A 90 4.96 -2.55 -0.93
CA TYR A 90 4.44 -1.36 -0.26
C TYR A 90 3.84 -0.34 -1.24
N VAL A 91 4.45 -0.14 -2.40
CA VAL A 91 3.89 0.76 -3.43
C VAL A 91 2.56 0.24 -3.95
N MET A 92 2.45 -1.07 -4.24
CA MET A 92 1.18 -1.68 -4.67
C MET A 92 0.10 -1.55 -3.61
N LEU A 93 0.42 -1.83 -2.34
CA LEU A 93 -0.52 -1.68 -1.24
C LEU A 93 -0.95 -0.23 -1.03
N LEU A 94 -0.01 0.72 -1.11
CA LEU A 94 -0.30 2.14 -0.99
C LEU A 94 -1.25 2.60 -2.10
N LEU A 95 -0.98 2.22 -3.35
CA LEU A 95 -1.84 2.54 -4.49
C LEU A 95 -3.25 1.96 -4.30
N ALA A 96 -3.36 0.69 -3.94
CA ALA A 96 -4.67 0.05 -3.71
C ALA A 96 -5.45 0.73 -2.57
N LEU A 97 -4.78 1.12 -1.49
CA LEU A 97 -5.39 1.82 -0.36
C LEU A 97 -5.82 3.24 -0.74
N VAL A 98 -4.98 4.00 -1.45
CA VAL A 98 -5.31 5.35 -1.93
C VAL A 98 -6.49 5.31 -2.88
N LEU A 99 -6.54 4.36 -3.82
CA LEU A 99 -7.68 4.17 -4.71
C LEU A 99 -8.96 3.81 -3.95
N MET A 100 -8.88 2.90 -2.97
CA MET A 100 -10.04 2.52 -2.16
C MET A 100 -10.57 3.69 -1.31
N VAL A 101 -9.67 4.43 -0.67
CA VAL A 101 -10.01 5.60 0.16
C VAL A 101 -10.55 6.72 -0.73
N GLY A 102 -9.91 7.00 -1.86
CA GLY A 102 -10.36 7.98 -2.85
C GLY A 102 -11.75 7.66 -3.40
N HIS A 103 -12.02 6.41 -3.74
CA HIS A 103 -13.35 5.96 -4.16
C HIS A 103 -14.41 6.17 -3.06
N ARG A 104 -14.09 5.85 -1.79
CA ARG A 104 -15.00 6.09 -0.66
C ARG A 104 -15.25 7.58 -0.43
N ILE A 105 -14.19 8.40 -0.48
CA ILE A 105 -14.26 9.86 -0.38
C ILE A 105 -15.16 10.43 -1.47
N LEU A 106 -14.97 10.00 -2.72
CA LEU A 106 -15.76 10.45 -3.85
C LEU A 106 -17.25 10.13 -3.67
N ILE A 107 -17.58 8.95 -3.15
CA ILE A 107 -18.96 8.59 -2.78
C ILE A 107 -19.47 9.45 -1.62
N MET A 108 -18.64 9.74 -0.61
CA MET A 108 -19.05 10.60 0.51
C MET A 108 -19.32 12.04 0.06
N TYR A 109 -18.59 12.61 -0.87
CA TYR A 109 -18.83 14.01 -1.29
C TYR A 109 -19.89 14.14 -2.39
N ASN A 110 -19.93 13.22 -3.36
CA ASN A 110 -20.81 13.35 -4.51
C ASN A 110 -22.15 12.62 -4.32
N LEU A 111 -23.23 13.38 -4.16
CA LEU A 111 -24.60 12.83 -4.14
C LEU A 111 -24.93 12.00 -5.39
N LYS A 112 -24.40 12.38 -6.56
CA LYS A 112 -24.54 11.60 -7.81
C LYS A 112 -23.78 10.27 -7.74
N ALA A 113 -22.59 10.26 -7.15
CA ALA A 113 -21.82 9.04 -6.96
C ALA A 113 -22.50 8.10 -5.95
N ARG A 114 -23.12 8.62 -4.89
CA ARG A 114 -23.97 7.83 -3.97
C ARG A 114 -25.12 7.15 -4.71
N LYS A 115 -25.88 7.91 -5.51
CA LYS A 115 -26.99 7.37 -6.31
C LYS A 115 -26.51 6.27 -7.25
N ASN A 116 -25.42 6.50 -7.98
CA ASN A 116 -24.86 5.53 -8.91
C ASN A 116 -24.28 4.29 -8.18
N ALA A 117 -23.66 4.45 -7.01
CA ALA A 117 -23.10 3.34 -6.24
C ALA A 117 -24.21 2.41 -5.73
N LEU A 118 -25.35 2.95 -5.29
CA LEU A 118 -26.52 2.16 -4.90
C LEU A 118 -27.10 1.38 -6.10
N ARG A 119 -27.10 2.03 -7.29
CA ARG A 119 -27.68 1.47 -8.51
C ARG A 119 -26.80 0.42 -9.19
N TYR A 120 -25.49 0.64 -9.23
CA TYR A 120 -24.53 -0.25 -9.89
C TYR A 120 -24.44 -1.60 -9.21
N ARG A 121 -24.58 -1.64 -7.87
CA ARG A 121 -24.40 -2.88 -7.10
C ARG A 121 -25.63 -3.78 -7.06
N HIS A 122 -26.83 -3.23 -7.17
CA HIS A 122 -28.09 -3.98 -7.06
C HIS A 122 -28.86 -4.08 -8.38
N TYR A 123 -28.15 -4.14 -9.51
CA TYR A 123 -28.69 -4.56 -10.81
C TYR A 123 -29.96 -3.81 -11.27
N ARG A 124 -30.05 -2.49 -11.01
CA ARG A 124 -31.21 -1.63 -11.35
C ARG A 124 -32.56 -2.08 -10.74
N LEU A 125 -32.58 -2.97 -9.74
CA LEU A 125 -33.82 -3.42 -9.09
C LEU A 125 -34.52 -2.30 -8.29
N ILE A 126 -33.78 -1.23 -7.95
CA ILE A 126 -34.29 -0.05 -7.25
C ILE A 126 -34.60 1.03 -8.29
N THR A 127 -35.83 1.54 -8.30
CA THR A 127 -36.24 2.64 -9.18
C THR A 127 -35.52 3.94 -8.84
N ASP A 128 -35.27 4.79 -9.85
CA ASP A 128 -34.51 6.03 -9.68
C ASP A 128 -35.16 6.98 -8.66
N ASP A 129 -36.49 6.95 -8.52
CA ASP A 129 -37.22 7.80 -7.57
C ASP A 129 -37.02 7.36 -6.12
N VAL A 130 -37.03 6.04 -5.86
CA VAL A 130 -36.74 5.49 -4.52
C VAL A 130 -35.28 5.76 -4.14
N ALA A 131 -34.34 5.55 -5.07
CA ALA A 131 -32.93 5.84 -4.83
C ALA A 131 -32.68 7.34 -4.56
N LYS A 132 -33.37 8.24 -5.27
CA LYS A 132 -33.29 9.69 -5.04
C LYS A 132 -33.90 10.09 -3.70
N ALA A 133 -35.08 9.57 -3.35
CA ALA A 133 -35.76 9.87 -2.09
C ALA A 133 -34.90 9.47 -0.89
N VAL A 134 -34.36 8.25 -0.91
CA VAL A 134 -33.48 7.75 0.15
C VAL A 134 -32.18 8.55 0.20
N THR A 135 -31.49 8.75 -0.92
CA THR A 135 -30.19 9.45 -0.91
C THR A 135 -30.29 10.93 -0.51
N ASN A 136 -31.43 11.59 -0.77
CA ASN A 136 -31.63 13.00 -0.42
C ASN A 136 -32.11 13.19 1.03
N LYS A 137 -32.90 12.26 1.60
CA LYS A 137 -33.43 12.39 2.97
C LYS A 137 -32.53 11.77 4.04
N VAL A 138 -31.72 10.79 3.68
CA VAL A 138 -30.91 10.01 4.62
C VAL A 138 -29.55 10.67 4.86
N SER A 139 -29.09 10.68 6.12
CA SER A 139 -27.79 11.22 6.49
C SER A 139 -26.65 10.44 5.82
N VAL A 140 -25.44 11.00 5.78
CA VAL A 140 -24.27 10.31 5.19
C VAL A 140 -23.97 8.99 5.89
N GLY A 141 -24.14 8.95 7.22
CA GLY A 141 -23.90 7.78 8.04
C GLY A 141 -24.91 6.67 7.77
N ASP A 142 -26.19 7.01 7.75
CA ASP A 142 -27.28 6.06 7.49
C ASP A 142 -27.23 5.52 6.06
N TRP A 143 -26.85 6.36 5.09
CA TRP A 143 -26.62 5.93 3.72
C TRP A 143 -25.47 4.92 3.63
N TRP A 144 -24.41 5.11 4.42
CA TRP A 144 -23.30 4.16 4.50
C TRP A 144 -23.72 2.83 5.11
N VAL A 145 -24.57 2.84 6.15
CA VAL A 145 -25.15 1.62 6.74
C VAL A 145 -25.99 0.89 5.70
N LEU A 146 -26.85 1.59 4.95
CA LEU A 146 -27.62 1.00 3.85
C LEU A 146 -26.70 0.40 2.78
N TYR A 147 -25.65 1.13 2.39
CA TYR A 147 -24.64 0.64 1.46
C TYR A 147 -23.94 -0.64 1.98
N MET A 148 -23.64 -0.72 3.28
CA MET A 148 -23.05 -1.91 3.90
C MET A 148 -24.05 -3.06 4.00
N LEU A 149 -25.31 -2.77 4.30
CA LEU A 149 -26.40 -3.75 4.36
C LEU A 149 -26.59 -4.42 3.00
N GLY A 150 -26.63 -3.62 1.92
CA GLY A 150 -26.72 -4.13 0.56
C GLY A 150 -25.55 -5.04 0.14
N LYS A 151 -24.38 -4.92 0.77
CA LYS A 151 -23.26 -5.84 0.50
C LYS A 151 -23.43 -7.23 1.12
N ASN A 152 -24.24 -7.36 2.17
CA ASN A 152 -24.36 -8.58 2.95
C ASN A 152 -25.75 -9.23 2.83
N LEU A 153 -26.74 -8.54 2.26
CA LEU A 153 -28.09 -9.06 2.02
C LEU A 153 -28.30 -9.46 0.56
N ASP A 154 -29.20 -10.42 0.34
CA ASP A 154 -29.68 -10.76 -0.98
C ASP A 154 -30.33 -9.54 -1.68
N PRO A 155 -30.08 -9.32 -2.99
CA PRO A 155 -30.62 -8.16 -3.71
C PRO A 155 -32.14 -8.00 -3.64
N ILE A 156 -32.90 -9.09 -3.52
CA ILE A 156 -34.37 -9.06 -3.47
C ILE A 156 -34.83 -8.51 -2.11
N ILE A 157 -34.26 -9.03 -1.03
CA ILE A 157 -34.57 -8.61 0.35
C ILE A 157 -34.13 -7.16 0.55
N TYR A 158 -32.94 -6.81 0.06
CA TYR A 158 -32.43 -5.44 0.17
C TYR A 158 -33.36 -4.42 -0.54
N ARG A 159 -33.90 -4.76 -1.71
CA ARG A 159 -34.88 -3.90 -2.41
C ARG A 159 -36.10 -3.62 -1.55
N GLU A 160 -36.63 -4.62 -0.87
CA GLU A 160 -37.82 -4.49 -0.02
C GLU A 160 -37.54 -3.59 1.20
N VAL A 161 -36.40 -3.80 1.86
CA VAL A 161 -35.95 -2.95 2.98
C VAL A 161 -35.79 -1.49 2.54
N VAL A 162 -35.14 -1.23 1.41
CA VAL A 162 -34.95 0.15 0.91
C VAL A 162 -36.29 0.80 0.53
N ARG A 163 -37.23 0.04 -0.02
CA ARG A 163 -38.57 0.56 -0.37
C ARG A 163 -39.38 0.92 0.88
N GLU A 164 -39.35 0.10 1.92
CA GLU A 164 -40.03 0.39 3.19
C GLU A 164 -39.42 1.62 3.89
N ILE A 165 -38.09 1.75 3.87
CA ILE A 165 -37.41 2.94 4.41
C ILE A 165 -37.78 4.19 3.61
N ALA A 166 -37.85 4.10 2.29
CA ALA A 166 -38.28 5.22 1.45
C ALA A 166 -39.74 5.64 1.72
N LYS A 167 -40.64 4.68 1.96
CA LYS A 167 -42.05 4.93 2.28
C LYS A 167 -42.19 5.61 3.64
N LYS A 168 -41.50 5.11 4.67
CA LYS A 168 -41.50 5.72 6.01
C LYS A 168 -40.83 7.10 6.04
N ALA A 169 -39.82 7.32 5.21
CA ALA A 169 -39.20 8.63 5.08
C ALA A 169 -40.05 9.61 4.26
N GLY A 170 -41.05 9.14 3.52
CA GLY A 170 -41.93 9.94 2.65
C GLY A 170 -43.18 10.50 3.36
N ASN A 171 -43.68 9.80 4.38
CA ASN A 171 -44.68 10.30 5.34
C ASN A 171 -44.03 11.16 6.42
#